data_AF-A0A401T7H6-F1
#
_entry.id   AF-A0A401T7H6-F1
#
_cell.length_a   1.000
_cell.length_b   1.000
_cell.length_c   1.000
_cell.angle_alpha   90.00
_cell.angle_beta   90.00
_cell.angle_gamma   90.00
#
_symmetry.space_group_name_H-M   'P 1'
#
loop_
_entity.id
_entity.type
_entity.pdbx_description
1 polymer ?
#
loop_
_entity_poly.entity_id
_entity_poly.type
_entity_poly.pdbx_seq_one_letter_code
_entity_poly.pdbx_strand_id
1 'polypeptide(L)'
;MPWSDQPWCHRMVLISFNGLNELLFTLSFLLHYAALIADWPVVVLGLCTVLIVICALVGILVPDLPDFSDPLLGFEPRGTAIGQRLVTWNNMVKNTGYQATLANYPFKYAEEQAKR
;
A
#
# COMPACT_ATOMS: atom_id res chain seq x y z
N MET A 1 -56.28 -15.53 -4.99
CA MET A 1 -55.20 -15.23 -4.03
C MET A 1 -53.94 -14.96 -4.84
N PRO A 2 -53.48 -13.70 -4.94
CA PRO A 2 -52.43 -13.32 -5.88
C PRO A 2 -51.06 -13.55 -5.24
N TRP A 3 -50.26 -14.41 -5.87
CA TRP A 3 -48.87 -14.69 -5.49
C TRP A 3 -47.85 -13.90 -6.36
N SER A 4 -48.30 -12.90 -7.14
CA SER A 4 -47.46 -12.16 -8.10
C SER A 4 -46.79 -10.91 -7.54
N ASP A 5 -47.24 -10.37 -6.40
CA ASP A 5 -46.90 -8.99 -6.00
C ASP A 5 -45.98 -8.89 -4.78
N GLN A 6 -45.15 -9.91 -4.52
CA GLN A 6 -44.15 -9.87 -3.45
C GLN A 6 -42.82 -9.30 -3.99
N PRO A 7 -42.28 -8.18 -3.44
CA PRO A 7 -41.03 -7.55 -3.90
C PRO A 7 -39.80 -8.46 -3.74
N TRP A 8 -39.98 -9.58 -3.03
CA TRP A 8 -38.99 -10.62 -2.80
C TRP A 8 -38.80 -11.55 -4.02
N CYS A 9 -39.84 -11.78 -4.84
CA CYS A 9 -39.73 -12.65 -6.02
C CYS A 9 -38.79 -12.05 -7.08
N HIS A 10 -38.95 -10.77 -7.41
CA HIS A 10 -38.11 -10.11 -8.41
C HIS A 10 -36.64 -9.99 -7.95
N ARG A 11 -36.43 -9.76 -6.65
CA ARG A 11 -35.09 -9.61 -6.07
C ARG A 11 -34.34 -10.94 -5.97
N MET A 12 -35.03 -12.04 -5.69
CA MET A 12 -34.44 -13.38 -5.63
C MET A 12 -34.11 -13.93 -7.02
N VAL A 13 -34.94 -13.63 -8.04
CA VAL A 13 -34.64 -13.96 -9.45
C VAL A 13 -33.43 -13.19 -9.96
N LEU A 14 -33.28 -11.90 -9.64
CA LEU A 14 -32.10 -11.10 -10.03
C LEU A 14 -30.80 -11.56 -9.34
N ILE A 15 -30.86 -12.00 -8.07
CA ILE A 15 -29.71 -12.57 -7.37
C ILE A 15 -29.33 -13.92 -7.98
N SER A 16 -30.31 -14.75 -8.33
CA SER A 16 -30.08 -16.02 -9.03
C SER A 16 -29.50 -15.81 -10.43
N PHE A 17 -30.02 -14.83 -11.19
CA PHE A 17 -29.52 -14.49 -12.52
C PHE A 17 -28.11 -13.88 -12.47
N ASN A 18 -27.80 -12.98 -11.54
CA ASN A 18 -26.43 -12.50 -11.34
C ASN A 18 -25.50 -13.63 -10.89
N GLY A 19 -25.89 -14.46 -9.92
CA GLY A 19 -25.08 -15.60 -9.48
C GLY A 19 -24.82 -16.62 -10.59
N LEU A 20 -25.80 -16.87 -11.48
CA LEU A 20 -25.62 -17.74 -12.63
C LEU A 20 -24.72 -17.12 -13.70
N ASN A 21 -24.81 -15.81 -13.94
CA ASN A 21 -23.93 -15.11 -14.87
C ASN A 21 -22.49 -15.02 -14.35
N GLU A 22 -22.29 -14.81 -13.05
CA GLU A 22 -20.98 -14.85 -12.39
C GLU A 22 -20.39 -16.27 -12.45
N LEU A 23 -21.21 -17.30 -12.25
CA LEU A 23 -20.82 -18.71 -12.40
C LEU A 23 -20.51 -19.07 -13.86
N LEU A 24 -21.31 -18.62 -14.82
CA LEU A 24 -21.05 -18.84 -16.25
C LEU A 24 -19.82 -18.06 -16.72
N PHE A 25 -19.59 -16.87 -16.19
CA PHE A 25 -18.41 -16.06 -16.47
C PHE A 25 -17.15 -16.72 -15.92
N THR A 26 -17.17 -17.15 -14.66
CA THR A 26 -16.05 -17.90 -14.05
C THR A 26 -15.81 -19.22 -14.77
N LEU A 27 -16.85 -19.99 -15.09
CA LEU A 27 -16.71 -21.28 -15.79
C LEU A 27 -16.21 -21.12 -17.23
N SER A 28 -16.61 -20.06 -17.92
CA SER A 28 -16.06 -19.68 -19.24
C SER A 28 -14.58 -19.28 -19.12
N PHE A 29 -14.22 -18.53 -18.08
CA PHE A 29 -12.84 -18.12 -17.84
C PHE A 29 -11.93 -19.31 -17.52
N LEU A 30 -12.41 -20.28 -16.73
CA LEU A 30 -11.67 -21.51 -16.42
C LEU A 30 -11.44 -22.38 -17.66
N LEU A 31 -12.45 -22.53 -18.52
CA LEU A 31 -12.31 -23.29 -19.77
C LEU A 31 -11.33 -22.63 -20.74
N HIS A 32 -11.37 -21.30 -20.84
CA HIS A 32 -10.44 -20.55 -21.69
C HIS A 32 -9.00 -20.60 -21.15
N TYR A 33 -8.82 -20.51 -19.84
CA TYR A 33 -7.53 -20.69 -19.18
C TYR A 33 -6.95 -22.09 -19.41
N ALA A 34 -7.78 -23.14 -19.31
CA ALA A 34 -7.36 -24.52 -19.56
C ALA A 34 -6.92 -24.74 -21.02
N ALA A 35 -7.65 -24.19 -21.99
CA ALA A 35 -7.26 -24.23 -23.40
C ALA A 35 -5.94 -23.49 -23.66
N LEU A 36 -5.77 -22.30 -23.07
CA LEU A 36 -4.59 -21.46 -23.27
C LEU A 36 -3.30 -22.09 -22.71
N ILE A 37 -3.39 -22.85 -21.62
CA ILE A 37 -2.26 -23.62 -21.07
C ILE A 37 -1.94 -24.84 -21.92
N ALA A 38 -2.95 -25.50 -22.50
CA ALA A 38 -2.78 -26.69 -23.31
C ALA A 38 -2.12 -26.38 -24.66
N ASP A 39 -2.46 -25.24 -25.27
CA ASP A 39 -1.96 -24.88 -26.60
C ASP A 39 -0.56 -24.24 -26.57
N TRP A 40 -0.21 -23.44 -25.54
CA TRP A 40 1.04 -22.67 -25.52
C TRP A 40 1.70 -22.56 -24.12
N PRO A 41 2.06 -23.68 -23.46
CA PRO A 41 2.59 -23.65 -22.10
C PRO A 41 3.90 -22.85 -21.99
N VAL A 42 4.75 -22.88 -23.01
CA VAL A 42 6.05 -22.18 -23.04
C VAL A 42 5.88 -20.66 -23.07
N VAL A 43 4.87 -20.14 -23.79
CA VAL A 43 4.61 -18.70 -23.90
C VAL A 43 4.12 -18.14 -22.57
N VAL A 44 3.21 -18.87 -21.90
CA VAL A 44 2.68 -18.51 -20.58
C VAL A 44 3.80 -18.50 -19.55
N LEU A 45 4.62 -19.55 -19.52
CA LEU A 45 5.78 -19.62 -18.63
C LEU A 45 6.79 -18.50 -18.91
N GLY A 46 7.06 -18.22 -20.19
CA GLY A 46 7.91 -17.09 -20.60
C GLY A 46 7.39 -15.75 -20.07
N LEU A 47 6.11 -15.46 -20.26
CA LEU A 47 5.50 -14.22 -19.77
C LEU A 47 5.54 -14.11 -18.24
N CYS A 48 5.22 -15.19 -17.52
CA CYS A 48 5.33 -15.22 -16.06
C CYS A 48 6.77 -14.96 -15.60
N THR A 49 7.76 -15.62 -16.21
CA THR A 49 9.17 -15.43 -15.82
C THR A 49 9.66 -14.02 -16.08
N VAL A 50 9.32 -13.42 -17.22
CA VAL A 50 9.67 -12.03 -17.55
C VAL A 50 9.05 -11.06 -16.55
N LEU A 51 7.78 -11.24 -16.19
CA LEU A 51 7.12 -10.39 -15.19
C LEU A 51 7.77 -10.53 -13.81
N ILE A 52 8.13 -11.75 -13.39
CA ILE A 52 8.83 -11.99 -12.12
C ILE A 52 10.20 -11.30 -12.14
N VAL A 53 10.96 -11.43 -13.23
CA VAL A 53 12.28 -10.82 -13.37
C VAL A 53 12.18 -9.30 -13.35
N ILE A 54 11.23 -8.71 -14.08
CA ILE A 54 11.02 -7.25 -14.07
C ILE A 54 10.65 -6.77 -12.66
N CYS A 55 9.72 -7.47 -11.98
CA CYS A 55 9.32 -7.12 -10.62
C CYS A 55 10.49 -7.22 -9.63
N ALA A 56 11.29 -8.28 -9.73
CA ALA A 56 12.48 -8.47 -8.91
C ALA A 56 13.53 -7.39 -9.17
N LEU A 57 13.80 -7.06 -10.44
CA LEU A 57 14.74 -6.01 -10.81
C LEU A 57 14.30 -4.64 -10.29
N VAL A 58 13.02 -4.30 -10.43
CA VAL A 58 12.46 -3.07 -9.87
C VAL A 58 12.58 -3.06 -8.34
N GLY A 59 12.26 -4.17 -7.68
CA GLY A 59 12.37 -4.32 -6.23
C GLY A 59 13.80 -4.27 -5.69
N ILE A 60 14.82 -4.51 -6.53
CA ILE A 60 16.24 -4.43 -6.15
C ILE A 60 16.84 -3.07 -6.50
N LEU A 61 16.44 -2.47 -7.62
CA LEU A 61 17.09 -1.26 -8.15
C LEU A 61 16.49 0.05 -7.60
N VAL A 62 15.23 0.02 -7.16
CA VAL A 62 14.50 1.22 -6.70
C VAL A 62 14.67 1.51 -5.20
N PRO A 63 14.62 0.53 -4.29
CA PRO A 63 14.84 0.81 -2.88
C PRO A 63 16.33 0.67 -2.52
N ASP A 64 16.86 1.67 -1.81
CA ASP A 64 18.09 1.47 -1.04
C ASP A 64 17.89 0.30 -0.07
N LEU A 65 18.93 -0.53 0.10
CA LEU A 65 18.90 -1.75 0.90
C LEU A 65 18.21 -1.48 2.24
N PRO A 66 17.10 -2.17 2.59
CA PRO A 66 16.35 -1.87 3.80
C PRO A 66 17.25 -2.04 5.01
N ASP A 67 17.52 -0.93 5.71
CA ASP A 67 18.39 -0.91 6.87
C ASP A 67 17.63 -1.49 8.07
N PHE A 68 18.03 -2.69 8.48
CA PHE A 68 17.48 -3.39 9.65
C PHE A 68 18.35 -3.24 10.89
N SER A 69 19.31 -2.30 10.89
CA SER A 69 20.25 -2.12 12.00
C SER A 69 19.57 -1.74 13.32
N ASP A 70 18.40 -1.10 13.25
CA ASP A 70 17.60 -0.74 14.42
C ASP A 70 16.26 -1.51 14.44
N PRO A 71 16.17 -2.64 15.18
CA PRO A 71 14.97 -3.48 15.25
C PRO A 71 13.79 -2.82 15.98
N LEU A 72 13.98 -1.60 16.50
CA LEU A 72 12.98 -0.82 17.24
C LEU A 72 12.25 0.21 16.34
N LEU A 73 12.70 0.44 15.09
CA LEU A 73 12.00 1.32 14.15
C LEU A 73 10.65 0.71 13.77
N GLY A 74 9.56 1.37 14.18
CA GLY A 74 8.18 0.93 13.90
C GLY A 74 7.31 0.68 15.13
N PHE A 75 7.90 0.61 16.33
CA PHE A 75 7.16 0.53 17.59
C PHE A 75 6.69 1.89 18.12
N GLU A 76 6.89 2.96 17.37
CA GLU A 76 6.33 4.27 17.69
C GLU A 76 4.79 4.17 17.65
N PRO A 77 4.07 4.49 18.74
CA PRO A 77 2.62 4.37 18.79
C PRO A 77 1.95 5.41 17.87
N ARG A 78 1.76 5.06 16.59
CA ARG A 78 1.10 5.90 15.58
C ARG A 78 -0.40 6.03 15.90
N GLY A 79 -0.93 7.25 15.74
CA GLY A 79 -2.36 7.54 15.95
C GLY A 79 -2.79 7.71 17.42
N THR A 80 -1.88 7.63 18.39
CA THR A 80 -2.19 7.95 19.79
C THR A 80 -1.94 9.44 20.10
N ALA A 81 -2.71 10.03 21.01
CA ALA A 81 -2.50 11.41 21.45
C ALA A 81 -1.10 11.65 22.05
N ILE A 82 -0.51 10.61 22.66
CA ILE A 82 0.85 10.65 23.23
C ILE A 82 1.90 10.60 22.10
N GLY A 83 1.73 9.74 21.09
CA GLY A 83 2.64 9.68 19.94
C GLY A 83 2.67 10.98 19.14
N GLN A 84 1.52 11.63 18.94
CA GLN A 84 1.44 12.95 18.28
C GLN A 84 2.21 14.02 19.05
N ARG A 85 2.07 14.06 20.38
CA ARG A 85 2.82 15.00 21.22
C ARG A 85 4.31 14.72 21.20
N LEU A 86 4.71 13.45 21.22
CA LEU A 86 6.12 13.07 21.19
C LEU A 86 6.77 13.41 19.84
N VAL A 87 6.11 13.13 18.72
CA VAL A 87 6.59 13.51 17.38
C VAL A 87 6.65 15.03 17.23
N THR A 88 5.63 15.75 17.69
CA THR A 88 5.59 17.22 17.67
C THR A 88 6.72 17.82 18.51
N TRP A 89 6.92 17.31 19.73
CA TRP A 89 8.01 17.72 20.59
C TRP A 89 9.38 17.43 19.96
N ASN A 90 9.58 16.23 19.41
CA ASN A 90 10.84 15.85 18.77
C ASN A 90 11.13 16.74 17.54
N ASN A 91 10.11 17.10 16.77
CA ASN A 91 10.23 18.07 15.68
C ASN A 91 10.55 19.47 16.19
N MET A 92 9.96 19.93 17.30
CA MET A 92 10.27 21.23 17.89
C MET A 92 11.70 21.29 18.43
N VAL A 93 12.16 20.26 19.15
CA VAL A 93 13.53 20.17 19.69
C VAL A 93 14.59 20.23 18.58
N LYS A 94 14.35 19.54 17.45
CA LYS A 94 15.22 19.60 16.27
C LYS A 94 15.27 21.01 15.65
N ASN A 95 14.19 21.79 15.77
CA ASN A 95 14.06 23.14 15.21
C ASN A 95 14.46 24.27 16.18
N THR A 96 14.91 23.96 17.39
CA THR A 96 15.35 24.95 18.41
C THR A 96 16.88 25.08 18.57
N GLY A 97 17.66 24.40 17.73
CA GLY A 97 19.13 24.43 17.77
C GLY A 97 19.78 25.74 17.29
N TYR A 98 21.11 25.84 17.44
CA TYR A 98 21.95 27.02 17.14
C TYR A 98 21.93 27.51 15.68
N GLN A 99 21.43 26.68 14.75
CA GLN A 99 21.24 27.01 13.32
C GLN A 99 19.77 26.89 12.89
N ALA A 100 18.84 26.80 13.83
CA ALA A 100 17.44 26.53 13.56
C ALA A 100 16.56 27.76 13.79
N THR A 101 15.45 27.83 13.06
CA THR A 101 14.58 29.02 12.99
C THR A 101 13.96 29.43 14.34
N LEU A 102 13.85 28.52 15.31
CA LEU A 102 13.33 28.79 16.66
C LEU A 102 14.43 28.81 17.75
N ALA A 103 15.64 29.28 17.44
CA ALA A 103 16.70 29.41 18.43
C ALA A 103 16.28 30.29 19.63
N ASN A 104 16.62 29.87 20.85
CA ASN A 104 16.30 30.56 22.11
C ASN A 104 17.13 31.86 22.32
N TYR A 105 18.01 32.19 21.39
CA TYR A 105 18.84 33.39 21.42
C TYR A 105 18.81 34.02 20.02
N PRO A 106 18.70 35.35 19.93
CA PRO A 106 18.51 36.02 18.65
C PRO A 106 19.73 35.80 17.73
N PHE A 107 19.43 35.55 16.44
CA PHE A 107 20.38 35.15 15.38
C PHE A 107 21.67 35.98 15.32
N LYS A 108 21.60 37.27 15.70
CA LYS A 108 22.73 38.21 15.77
C LYS A 108 23.94 37.66 16.56
N TYR A 109 23.72 36.88 17.62
CA TYR A 109 24.81 36.33 18.45
C TYR A 109 25.31 34.96 17.98
N ALA A 110 24.55 34.27 17.13
CA ALA A 110 24.96 32.97 16.61
C ALA A 110 26.19 33.14 15.71
N GLU A 111 26.18 34.10 14.81
CA GLU A 111 27.30 34.35 13.88
C GLU A 111 28.59 34.76 14.59
N GLU A 112 28.50 35.44 15.75
CA GLU A 112 29.66 35.86 16.53
C GLU A 112 30.32 34.70 17.29
N GLN A 113 29.55 33.70 17.72
CA GLN A 113 30.09 32.49 18.36
C GLN A 113 30.73 31.52 17.36
N ALA A 114 30.29 31.50 16.09
CA ALA A 114 30.86 30.65 15.03
C ALA A 114 32.23 31.16 14.53
N LYS A 115 32.56 32.42 14.84
CA LYS A 115 33.85 33.05 14.52
C LYS A 115 34.88 32.93 15.64
N ARG A 116 34.51 32.38 16.79
CA ARG A 116 35.45 31.93 17.84
C ARG A 116 35.80 30.48 17.66
#